data_AF-A0A9P9YIF6-F1
#
_entry.id   AF-A0A9P9YIF6-F1
#
_cell.length_a   1.000
_cell.length_b   1.000
_cell.length_c   1.000
_cell.angle_alpha   90.00
_cell.angle_beta   90.00
_cell.angle_gamma   90.00
#
_symmetry.space_group_name_H-M   'P 1'
#
loop_
_entity.id
_entity.type
_entity.pdbx_description
1 polymer ?
#
loop_
_entity_poly.entity_id
_entity_poly.type
_entity_poly.pdbx_seq_one_letter_code
_entity_poly.pdbx_strand_id
1 'polypeptide(L)'
;MKCIILLSFCCLIWFASGIQIDCENAEAINEEHIHYCCKHPEGHNDIIEECAKVTNFMLASKNEEALVDITADRAIRGTCFGKCVFSKLKLMKDNALDMDAVRKYFTEKFADDPEYVKEMINAFDHCHGKSEENTSMFLSKPLFKQMSQHFCEPQSSVVLACVIRQFFHNCPADRWSKTKECEHTLAFSKKCQDSLATL
;
A
#
# COMPACT_ATOMS: atom_id res chain seq x y z
N MET A 1 22.49 43.00 27.72
CA MET A 1 21.24 42.39 27.20
C MET A 1 21.27 42.02 25.72
N LYS A 2 22.13 42.60 24.85
CA LYS A 2 22.22 42.24 23.41
C LYS A 2 22.93 40.91 23.11
N CYS A 3 23.87 40.45 23.93
CA CYS A 3 24.62 39.21 23.66
C CYS A 3 23.83 37.92 23.94
N ILE A 4 22.81 37.96 24.79
CA ILE A 4 22.02 36.77 25.18
C ILE A 4 21.05 36.36 24.07
N ILE A 5 20.55 37.33 23.28
CA ILE A 5 19.61 37.09 22.17
C ILE A 5 20.32 36.44 20.97
N LEU A 6 21.60 36.77 20.72
CA LEU A 6 22.41 36.18 19.65
C LEU A 6 22.83 34.73 19.93
N LEU A 7 23.09 34.39 21.19
CA LEU A 7 23.41 33.01 21.59
C LEU A 7 22.19 32.09 21.50
N SER A 8 20.98 32.61 21.73
CA SER A 8 19.73 31.84 21.57
C SER A 8 19.42 31.50 20.11
N PHE A 9 19.82 32.33 19.14
CA PHE A 9 19.57 32.07 17.72
C PHE A 9 20.57 31.07 17.12
N CYS A 10 21.82 31.03 17.60
CA CYS A 10 22.79 30.04 17.13
C CYS A 10 22.51 28.61 17.62
N CYS A 11 21.87 28.42 18.77
CA CYS A 11 21.50 27.09 19.27
C CYS A 11 20.30 26.46 18.54
N LEU A 12 19.50 27.25 17.80
CA LEU A 12 18.36 26.74 17.03
C LEU A 12 18.74 26.25 15.62
N ILE A 13 19.99 26.52 15.17
CA ILE A 13 20.47 26.17 13.82
C ILE A 13 21.23 24.83 13.80
N TRP A 14 21.57 24.28 14.97
CA TRP A 14 22.12 22.93 15.06
C TRP A 14 20.99 21.91 15.27
N PHE A 15 21.02 20.84 14.46
CA PHE A 15 20.06 19.72 14.41
C PHE A 15 18.83 19.89 13.52
N ALA A 16 19.00 20.41 12.30
CA ALA A 16 18.13 20.05 11.19
C ALA A 16 18.92 19.23 10.15
N SER A 17 19.46 18.08 10.57
CA SER A 17 19.93 17.07 9.61
C SER A 17 18.70 16.41 9.01
N GLY A 18 18.14 17.00 7.95
CA GLY A 18 17.05 16.40 7.19
C GLY A 18 17.52 15.09 6.54
N ILE A 19 16.62 14.12 6.43
CA ILE A 19 16.89 12.86 5.71
C ILE A 19 17.14 13.19 4.23
N GLN A 20 18.36 12.93 3.74
CA GLN A 20 18.72 13.01 2.33
C GLN A 20 18.24 11.73 1.64
N ILE A 21 17.35 11.87 0.66
CA ILE A 21 16.74 10.75 -0.07
C ILE A 21 17.25 10.78 -1.50
N ASP A 22 17.82 9.66 -1.94
CA ASP A 22 18.29 9.43 -3.30
C ASP A 22 17.32 8.46 -4.00
N CYS A 23 16.49 8.99 -4.91
CA CYS A 23 15.50 8.20 -5.63
C CYS A 23 16.09 7.27 -6.70
N GLU A 24 17.38 7.45 -7.04
CA GLU A 24 18.09 6.59 -8.00
C GLU A 24 18.68 5.34 -7.32
N ASN A 25 18.73 5.31 -5.98
CA ASN A 25 19.26 4.20 -5.20
C ASN A 25 18.18 3.50 -4.37
N ALA A 26 17.27 2.78 -5.03
CA ALA A 26 16.22 2.01 -4.38
C ALA A 26 16.77 0.85 -3.52
N GLU A 27 17.98 0.35 -3.82
CA GLU A 27 18.67 -0.71 -3.03
C GLU A 27 18.97 -0.27 -1.59
N ALA A 28 18.95 1.04 -1.31
CA ALA A 28 19.07 1.56 0.05
C ALA A 28 17.80 1.31 0.91
N ILE A 29 16.69 0.90 0.29
CA ILE A 29 15.46 0.49 0.99
C ILE A 29 15.42 -1.03 1.06
N ASN A 30 15.31 -1.55 2.28
CA ASN A 30 14.97 -2.95 2.44
C ASN A 30 13.46 -3.13 2.22
N GLU A 31 13.09 -3.52 1.01
CA GLU A 31 11.69 -3.70 0.64
C GLU A 31 11.01 -4.85 1.39
N GLU A 32 11.76 -5.91 1.72
CA GLU A 32 11.23 -7.01 2.53
C GLU A 32 10.77 -6.52 3.89
N HIS A 33 11.36 -5.45 4.39
CA HIS A 33 11.19 -4.95 5.74
C HIS A 33 10.04 -3.93 5.86
N ILE A 34 9.44 -3.50 4.74
CA ILE A 34 8.35 -2.52 4.72
C ILE A 34 7.15 -2.98 5.57
N HIS A 35 6.83 -4.26 5.54
CA HIS A 35 5.64 -4.79 6.22
C HIS A 35 5.72 -4.73 7.76
N TYR A 36 6.91 -4.64 8.36
CA TYR A 36 6.99 -4.44 9.82
C TYR A 36 6.94 -2.96 10.22
N CYS A 37 7.11 -2.03 9.27
CA CYS A 37 7.10 -0.60 9.57
C CYS A 37 5.73 -0.09 10.01
N CYS A 38 4.66 -0.66 9.46
CA CYS A 38 3.30 -0.38 9.88
C CYS A 38 2.59 -1.68 10.27
N LYS A 39 2.23 -1.83 11.55
CA LYS A 39 1.53 -3.03 12.02
C LYS A 39 0.12 -3.11 11.44
N HIS A 40 -0.15 -4.19 10.70
CA HIS A 40 -1.46 -4.49 10.14
C HIS A 40 -2.06 -5.74 10.80
N PRO A 41 -3.25 -5.66 11.45
CA PRO A 41 -3.88 -6.82 12.10
C PRO A 41 -4.12 -8.00 11.15
N GLU A 42 -4.33 -7.72 9.86
CA GLU A 42 -4.66 -8.71 8.82
C GLU A 42 -3.55 -8.84 7.75
N GLY A 43 -2.29 -8.51 8.06
CA GLY A 43 -1.21 -8.52 7.05
C GLY A 43 -0.99 -9.89 6.40
N HIS A 44 -1.25 -10.97 7.13
CA HIS A 44 -1.28 -12.35 6.65
C HIS A 44 -2.40 -13.10 7.38
N ASN A 45 -3.35 -13.66 6.64
CA ASN A 45 -4.50 -14.39 7.19
C ASN A 45 -4.92 -15.53 6.25
N ASP A 46 -5.85 -16.37 6.70
CA ASP A 46 -6.37 -17.51 5.93
C ASP A 46 -6.93 -17.11 4.56
N ILE A 47 -7.52 -15.93 4.43
CA ILE A 47 -8.06 -15.42 3.15
C ILE A 47 -6.93 -15.11 2.18
N ILE A 48 -5.85 -14.48 2.65
CA ILE A 48 -4.66 -14.16 1.85
C ILE A 48 -3.95 -15.44 1.42
N GLU A 49 -3.77 -16.41 2.33
CA GLU A 49 -3.17 -17.70 2.01
C GLU A 49 -4.02 -18.51 1.01
N GLU A 50 -5.33 -18.58 1.22
CA GLU A 50 -6.23 -19.29 0.32
C GLU A 50 -6.26 -18.63 -1.06
N CYS A 51 -6.37 -17.31 -1.12
CA CYS A 51 -6.36 -16.57 -2.38
C CYS A 51 -5.04 -16.75 -3.12
N ALA A 52 -3.90 -16.68 -2.42
CA ALA A 52 -2.60 -16.94 -3.01
C ALA A 52 -2.52 -18.33 -3.63
N LYS A 53 -3.02 -19.35 -2.93
CA LYS A 53 -3.04 -20.73 -3.41
C LYS A 53 -3.91 -20.91 -4.66
N VAL A 54 -5.15 -20.39 -4.67
CA VAL A 54 -6.07 -20.59 -5.80
C VAL A 54 -5.68 -19.78 -7.03
N THR A 55 -4.97 -18.67 -6.87
CA THR A 55 -4.51 -17.84 -7.99
C THR A 55 -3.05 -18.09 -8.36
N ASN A 56 -2.39 -19.03 -7.69
CA ASN A 56 -0.95 -19.29 -7.79
C ASN A 56 -0.09 -18.03 -7.57
N PHE A 57 -0.59 -17.07 -6.77
CA PHE A 57 0.11 -15.82 -6.49
C PHE A 57 1.17 -16.07 -5.44
N MET A 58 2.41 -15.64 -5.73
CA MET A 58 3.52 -15.75 -4.79
C MET A 58 3.45 -14.60 -3.80
N LEU A 59 3.07 -14.92 -2.57
CA LEU A 59 3.23 -14.03 -1.43
C LEU A 59 4.73 -13.81 -1.21
N ALA A 60 5.11 -12.60 -0.78
CA ALA A 60 6.48 -12.38 -0.32
C ALA A 60 6.79 -13.37 0.81
N SER A 61 7.87 -14.14 0.66
CA SER A 61 8.35 -15.01 1.72
C SER A 61 8.89 -14.14 2.87
N LYS A 62 8.98 -14.68 4.09
CA LYS A 62 9.61 -13.97 5.21
C LYS A 62 11.12 -13.72 5.02
N ASN A 63 11.74 -14.33 4.02
CA ASN A 63 13.18 -14.40 3.80
C ASN A 63 13.58 -14.16 2.32
N GLU A 64 12.72 -13.55 1.50
CA GLU A 64 12.94 -13.44 0.05
C GLU A 64 12.77 -11.99 -0.39
N GLU A 65 13.82 -11.46 -1.04
CA GLU A 65 13.90 -10.09 -1.51
C GLU A 65 12.67 -9.77 -2.35
N ALA A 66 12.01 -8.65 -2.05
CA ALA A 66 10.93 -8.16 -2.90
C ALA A 66 11.51 -8.00 -4.31
N LEU A 67 11.12 -8.88 -5.22
CA LEU A 67 11.74 -8.95 -6.53
C LEU A 67 11.42 -7.67 -7.32
N VAL A 68 12.49 -6.99 -7.72
CA VAL A 68 12.50 -5.73 -8.49
C VAL A 68 11.89 -5.89 -9.90
N ASP A 69 11.58 -7.12 -10.34
CA ASP A 69 10.99 -7.39 -11.66
C ASP A 69 9.57 -7.99 -11.55
N ILE A 70 8.56 -7.14 -11.72
CA ILE A 70 7.17 -7.58 -11.88
C ILE A 70 7.02 -8.11 -13.31
N THR A 71 7.25 -9.41 -13.48
CA THR A 71 6.95 -10.06 -14.76
C THR A 71 5.46 -9.86 -15.11
N ALA A 72 5.15 -9.77 -16.41
CA ALA A 72 3.77 -9.61 -16.87
C ALA A 72 2.82 -10.70 -16.30
N ASP A 73 3.33 -11.92 -16.19
CA ASP A 73 2.64 -13.08 -15.60
C ASP A 73 2.38 -12.92 -14.09
N ARG A 74 3.31 -12.31 -13.34
CA ARG A 74 3.09 -11.96 -11.92
C ARG A 74 2.07 -10.84 -11.76
N ALA A 75 2.14 -9.80 -12.59
CA ALA A 75 1.15 -8.72 -12.60
C ALA A 75 -0.26 -9.28 -12.86
N ILE A 76 -0.39 -10.18 -13.84
CA ILE A 76 -1.62 -10.89 -14.17
C ILE A 76 -2.13 -11.72 -12.98
N ARG A 77 -1.28 -12.51 -12.32
CA ARG A 77 -1.70 -13.26 -11.12
C ARG A 77 -2.15 -12.33 -10.00
N GLY A 78 -1.50 -11.18 -9.86
CA GLY A 78 -1.88 -10.13 -8.91
C GLY A 78 -3.30 -9.59 -9.14
N THR A 79 -3.80 -9.57 -10.38
CA THR A 79 -5.18 -9.15 -10.68
C THR A 79 -6.19 -10.15 -10.12
N CYS A 80 -5.95 -11.44 -10.36
CA CYS A 80 -6.79 -12.50 -9.83
C CYS A 80 -6.73 -12.61 -8.31
N PHE A 81 -5.55 -12.43 -7.74
CA PHE A 81 -5.36 -12.40 -6.29
C PHE A 81 -6.21 -11.29 -5.64
N GLY A 82 -6.09 -10.05 -6.12
CA GLY A 82 -6.89 -8.92 -5.60
C GLY A 82 -8.40 -9.17 -5.72
N LYS A 83 -8.87 -9.69 -6.86
CA LYS A 83 -10.28 -10.06 -7.06
C LYS A 83 -10.74 -11.14 -6.07
N CYS A 84 -9.92 -12.17 -5.83
CA CYS A 84 -10.22 -13.22 -4.87
C CYS A 84 -10.39 -12.66 -3.45
N VAL A 85 -9.46 -11.81 -3.00
CA VAL A 85 -9.49 -11.21 -1.66
C VAL A 85 -10.76 -10.38 -1.48
N PHE A 86 -11.05 -9.47 -2.42
CA PHE A 86 -12.22 -8.60 -2.31
C PHE A 86 -13.53 -9.40 -2.36
N SER A 87 -13.58 -10.47 -3.16
CA SER A 87 -14.75 -11.36 -3.25
C SER A 87 -14.99 -12.12 -1.94
N LYS A 88 -13.94 -12.69 -1.33
CA LYS A 88 -14.06 -13.42 -0.06
C LYS A 88 -14.44 -12.52 1.11
N LEU A 89 -13.92 -11.29 1.12
CA LEU A 89 -14.30 -10.26 2.08
C LEU A 89 -15.68 -9.65 1.80
N LYS A 90 -16.32 -10.02 0.68
CA LYS A 90 -17.63 -9.50 0.25
C LYS A 90 -17.66 -7.98 0.09
N LEU A 91 -16.55 -7.42 -0.41
CA LEU A 91 -16.37 -5.98 -0.64
C LEU A 91 -16.81 -5.54 -2.04
N MET A 92 -17.39 -6.46 -2.82
CA MET A 92 -17.74 -6.22 -4.22
C MET A 92 -19.25 -6.30 -4.42
N LYS A 93 -19.77 -5.42 -5.28
CA LYS A 93 -21.15 -5.43 -5.80
C LYS A 93 -21.12 -5.09 -7.28
N ASP A 94 -21.74 -5.93 -8.10
CA ASP A 94 -21.82 -5.75 -9.57
C ASP A 94 -20.44 -5.53 -10.25
N ASN A 95 -19.41 -6.26 -9.79
CA ASN A 95 -18.00 -6.14 -10.20
C ASN A 95 -17.30 -4.82 -9.85
N ALA A 96 -17.92 -3.93 -9.09
CA ALA A 96 -17.29 -2.74 -8.53
C ALA A 96 -17.09 -2.88 -7.01
N LEU A 97 -16.18 -2.08 -6.44
CA LEU A 97 -16.02 -2.00 -4.99
C LEU A 97 -17.29 -1.40 -4.36
N ASP A 98 -17.82 -2.07 -3.33
CA ASP A 98 -18.95 -1.58 -2.53
C ASP A 98 -18.42 -0.90 -1.27
N MET A 99 -18.36 0.44 -1.32
CA MET A 99 -17.85 1.23 -0.19
C MET A 99 -18.72 1.12 1.08
N ASP A 100 -20.00 0.77 0.97
CA ASP A 100 -20.83 0.51 2.15
C ASP A 100 -20.43 -0.83 2.79
N ALA A 101 -20.15 -1.85 1.97
CA ALA A 101 -19.62 -3.13 2.45
C ALA A 101 -18.23 -2.98 3.08
N VAL A 102 -17.35 -2.14 2.51
CA VAL A 102 -16.04 -1.79 3.10
C VAL A 102 -16.20 -1.19 4.49
N ARG A 103 -17.01 -0.13 4.61
CA ARG A 103 -17.23 0.54 5.91
C ARG A 103 -17.81 -0.42 6.94
N LYS A 104 -18.78 -1.24 6.53
CA LYS A 104 -19.38 -2.27 7.38
C LYS A 104 -18.34 -3.28 7.86
N TYR A 105 -17.57 -3.87 6.95
CA TYR A 105 -16.56 -4.88 7.26
C TYR A 105 -15.55 -4.38 8.30
N PHE A 106 -14.93 -3.23 8.06
CA PHE A 106 -13.91 -2.72 8.97
C PHE A 106 -14.50 -2.30 10.32
N THR A 107 -15.65 -1.63 10.33
CA THR A 107 -16.29 -1.20 11.59
C THR A 107 -16.72 -2.38 12.44
N GLU A 108 -17.28 -3.44 11.85
CA GLU A 108 -17.72 -4.62 12.59
C GLU A 108 -16.55 -5.47 13.08
N LYS A 109 -15.53 -5.69 12.24
CA LYS A 109 -14.44 -6.61 12.56
C LYS A 109 -13.38 -5.99 13.48
N PHE A 110 -13.14 -4.69 13.41
CA PHE A 110 -12.13 -3.98 14.19
C PHE A 110 -12.75 -2.92 15.10
N ALA A 111 -13.89 -3.25 15.72
CA ALA A 111 -14.63 -2.35 16.60
C ALA A 111 -13.78 -1.82 17.77
N ASP A 112 -12.81 -2.60 18.25
CA ASP A 112 -11.89 -2.23 19.33
C ASP A 112 -10.68 -1.38 18.87
N ASP A 113 -10.62 -1.06 17.58
CA ASP A 113 -9.47 -0.42 16.93
C ASP A 113 -9.90 0.72 15.97
N PRO A 114 -10.53 1.79 16.51
CA PRO A 114 -11.16 2.83 15.70
C PRO A 114 -10.20 3.64 14.84
N GLU A 115 -8.94 3.78 15.26
CA GLU A 115 -7.91 4.51 14.48
C GLU A 115 -7.51 3.72 13.22
N TYR A 116 -7.34 2.39 13.35
CA TYR A 116 -7.12 1.51 12.20
C TYR A 116 -8.31 1.53 11.24
N VAL A 117 -9.54 1.40 11.76
CA VAL A 117 -10.77 1.45 10.95
C VAL A 117 -10.85 2.74 10.15
N LYS A 118 -10.62 3.88 10.81
CA LYS A 118 -10.65 5.20 10.18
C LYS A 118 -9.65 5.29 9.03
N GLU A 119 -8.38 4.97 9.27
CA GLU A 119 -7.35 5.13 8.23
C GLU A 119 -7.51 4.13 7.08
N MET A 120 -8.03 2.94 7.34
CA MET A 120 -8.35 1.98 6.29
C MET A 120 -9.51 2.45 5.42
N ILE A 121 -10.61 2.94 6.02
CA ILE A 121 -11.74 3.51 5.28
C ILE A 121 -11.27 4.72 4.46
N ASN A 122 -10.44 5.61 5.03
CA ASN A 122 -9.87 6.75 4.31
C ASN A 122 -9.05 6.31 3.08
N ALA A 123 -8.24 5.25 3.23
CA ALA A 123 -7.47 4.70 2.13
C ALA A 123 -8.37 4.16 1.01
N PHE A 124 -9.43 3.40 1.35
CA PHE A 124 -10.40 2.94 0.36
C PHE A 124 -11.16 4.09 -0.30
N ASP A 125 -11.61 5.10 0.46
CA ASP A 125 -12.27 6.28 -0.08
C ASP A 125 -11.37 7.07 -1.04
N HIS A 126 -10.07 7.17 -0.73
CA HIS A 126 -9.08 7.79 -1.63
C HIS A 126 -8.89 6.99 -2.93
N CYS A 127 -8.87 5.67 -2.83
CA CYS A 127 -8.52 4.78 -3.92
C CYS A 127 -9.70 4.39 -4.80
N HIS A 128 -10.92 4.47 -4.28
CA HIS A 128 -12.17 4.22 -5.00
C HIS A 128 -12.47 5.33 -6.03
N GLY A 129 -13.28 5.01 -7.05
CA GLY A 129 -13.71 5.98 -8.06
C GLY A 129 -12.66 6.22 -9.13
N LYS A 130 -11.78 7.23 -8.98
CA LYS A 130 -10.87 7.64 -10.07
C LYS A 130 -9.88 6.54 -10.48
N SER A 131 -9.42 5.72 -9.55
CA SER A 131 -8.53 4.58 -9.87
C SER A 131 -9.29 3.50 -10.64
N GLU A 132 -10.56 3.26 -10.31
CA GLU A 132 -11.43 2.32 -11.01
C GLU A 132 -11.75 2.82 -12.42
N GLU A 133 -12.11 4.10 -12.56
CA GLU A 133 -12.38 4.74 -13.86
C GLU A 133 -11.15 4.71 -14.78
N ASN A 134 -9.98 5.09 -14.25
CA ASN A 134 -8.74 5.07 -15.03
C ASN A 134 -8.35 3.64 -15.46
N THR A 135 -8.54 2.67 -14.55
CA THR A 135 -8.27 1.25 -14.84
C THR A 135 -9.23 0.73 -15.90
N SER A 136 -10.53 0.97 -15.75
CA SER A 136 -11.57 0.59 -16.71
C SER A 136 -11.30 1.21 -18.08
N MET A 137 -10.96 2.50 -18.13
CA MET A 137 -10.60 3.20 -19.36
C MET A 137 -9.35 2.59 -20.00
N PHE A 138 -8.31 2.28 -19.23
CA PHE A 138 -7.09 1.65 -19.76
C PHE A 138 -7.37 0.27 -20.36
N LEU A 139 -8.16 -0.56 -19.67
CA LEU A 139 -8.55 -1.90 -20.12
C LEU A 139 -9.50 -1.89 -21.32
N SER A 140 -10.29 -0.84 -21.48
CA SER A 140 -11.20 -0.70 -22.61
C SER A 140 -10.46 -0.58 -23.95
N LYS A 141 -9.15 -0.29 -23.93
CA LYS A 141 -8.33 -0.20 -25.14
C LYS A 141 -8.25 -1.57 -25.83
N PRO A 142 -8.39 -1.64 -27.17
CA PRO A 142 -8.51 -2.90 -27.91
C PRO A 142 -7.41 -3.93 -27.65
N LEU A 143 -6.18 -3.46 -27.46
CA LEU A 143 -5.02 -4.31 -27.16
C LEU A 143 -5.20 -5.11 -25.86
N PHE A 144 -5.76 -4.49 -24.82
CA PHE A 144 -5.95 -5.13 -23.51
C PHE A 144 -7.26 -5.91 -23.43
N LYS A 145 -8.29 -5.49 -24.18
CA LYS A 145 -9.57 -6.20 -24.28
C LYS A 145 -9.45 -7.61 -24.85
N GLN A 146 -8.49 -7.84 -25.75
CA GLN A 146 -8.23 -9.17 -26.30
C GLN A 146 -7.46 -10.05 -25.30
N MET A 147 -6.59 -9.46 -24.48
CA MET A 147 -5.86 -10.16 -23.43
C MET A 147 -6.74 -10.44 -22.19
N SER A 148 -7.71 -9.58 -21.90
CA SER A 148 -8.58 -9.69 -20.71
C SER A 148 -9.49 -10.91 -20.71
N GLN A 149 -9.63 -11.64 -21.83
CA GLN A 149 -10.40 -12.90 -21.86
C GLN A 149 -9.71 -14.03 -21.08
N HIS A 150 -8.41 -13.92 -20.83
CA HIS A 150 -7.64 -14.95 -20.14
C HIS A 150 -7.24 -14.58 -18.70
N PHE A 151 -7.57 -13.37 -18.25
CA PHE A 151 -7.08 -12.81 -16.98
C PHE A 151 -8.19 -12.13 -16.19
N CYS A 152 -8.05 -12.05 -14.86
CA CYS A 152 -9.02 -11.35 -14.03
C CYS A 152 -8.97 -9.84 -14.26
N GLU A 153 -10.12 -9.19 -14.13
CA GLU A 153 -10.23 -7.73 -14.15
C GLU A 153 -9.35 -7.10 -13.04
N PRO A 154 -8.40 -6.21 -13.37
CA PRO A 154 -7.43 -5.67 -12.43
C PRO A 154 -7.97 -4.63 -11.47
N GLN A 155 -9.22 -4.19 -11.59
CA GLN A 155 -9.81 -3.13 -10.77
C GLN A 155 -9.57 -3.36 -9.27
N SER A 156 -9.87 -4.56 -8.75
CA SER A 156 -9.63 -4.89 -7.34
C SER A 156 -8.15 -4.84 -6.94
N SER A 157 -7.25 -5.24 -7.83
CA SER A 157 -5.80 -5.25 -7.56
C SER A 157 -5.21 -3.84 -7.60
N VAL A 158 -5.67 -2.99 -8.52
CA VAL A 158 -5.28 -1.56 -8.56
C VAL A 158 -5.77 -0.83 -7.31
N VAL A 159 -7.01 -1.06 -6.89
CA VAL A 159 -7.53 -0.50 -5.64
C VAL A 159 -6.72 -1.01 -4.46
N LEU A 160 -6.43 -2.31 -4.39
CA LEU A 160 -5.66 -2.91 -3.29
C LEU A 160 -4.25 -2.30 -3.17
N ALA A 161 -3.50 -2.20 -4.26
CA ALA A 161 -2.17 -1.57 -4.27
C ALA A 161 -2.23 -0.10 -3.83
N CYS A 162 -3.23 0.65 -4.33
CA CYS A 162 -3.46 2.02 -3.89
C CYS A 162 -3.74 2.08 -2.37
N VAL A 163 -4.60 1.20 -1.85
CA VAL A 163 -4.96 1.15 -0.42
C VAL A 163 -3.75 0.84 0.44
N ILE A 164 -2.92 -0.15 0.05
CA ILE A 164 -1.68 -0.50 0.77
C ILE A 164 -0.77 0.71 0.85
N ARG A 165 -0.54 1.40 -0.28
CA ARG A 165 0.29 2.60 -0.32
C ARG A 165 -0.29 3.75 0.50
N GLN A 166 -1.59 4.01 0.39
CA GLN A 166 -2.24 5.08 1.14
C GLN A 166 -2.21 4.81 2.64
N PHE A 167 -2.49 3.59 3.06
CA PHE A 167 -2.44 3.21 4.46
C PHE A 167 -1.02 3.29 5.02
N PHE A 168 0.00 2.83 4.27
CA PHE A 168 1.41 2.95 4.68
C PHE A 168 1.81 4.41 4.93
N HIS A 169 1.42 5.33 4.04
CA HIS A 169 1.74 6.76 4.18
C HIS A 169 1.05 7.46 5.34
N ASN A 170 -0.10 6.93 5.76
CA ASN A 170 -0.96 7.46 6.81
C ASN A 170 -1.04 6.50 8.01
N CYS A 171 -0.05 5.63 8.17
CA CYS A 171 -0.03 4.65 9.24
C CYS A 171 -0.20 5.33 10.62
N PRO A 172 -1.16 4.87 11.45
CA PRO A 172 -1.33 5.37 12.81
C PRO A 172 -0.02 5.35 13.62
N ALA A 173 0.19 6.39 14.43
CA ALA A 173 1.47 6.61 15.11
C ALA A 173 1.80 5.54 16.17
N ASP A 174 0.78 4.89 16.73
CA ASP A 174 0.88 3.76 17.66
C ASP A 174 1.24 2.43 16.97
N ARG A 175 0.98 2.33 15.65
CA ARG A 175 1.31 1.18 14.79
C ARG A 175 2.65 1.31 14.10
N TRP A 176 3.11 2.54 13.93
CA TRP A 176 4.33 2.85 13.22
C TRP A 176 5.59 2.50 14.03
N SER A 177 6.50 1.77 13.40
CA SER A 177 7.82 1.47 13.93
C SER A 177 8.74 2.67 13.78
N LYS A 178 9.24 3.21 14.89
CA LYS A 178 10.12 4.39 14.92
C LYS A 178 11.60 4.08 14.63
N THR A 179 11.87 2.97 13.93
CA THR A 179 13.25 2.64 13.54
C THR A 179 13.73 3.60 12.46
N LYS A 180 15.03 3.86 12.40
CA LYS A 180 15.62 4.69 11.34
C LYS A 180 15.28 4.19 9.94
N GLU A 181 15.22 2.86 9.80
CA GLU A 181 14.87 2.18 8.56
C GLU A 181 13.45 2.56 8.12
N CYS A 182 12.46 2.46 9.00
CA CYS A 182 11.08 2.82 8.65
C CYS A 182 10.92 4.31 8.36
N GLU A 183 11.54 5.19 9.15
CA GLU A 183 11.51 6.63 8.89
C GLU A 183 12.14 6.97 7.52
N HIS A 184 13.24 6.30 7.17
CA HIS A 184 13.88 6.44 5.86
C HIS A 184 12.99 5.91 4.74
N THR A 185 12.39 4.72 4.91
CA THR A 185 11.44 4.13 3.95
C THR A 185 10.22 5.01 3.72
N LEU A 186 9.62 5.59 4.77
CA LEU A 186 8.49 6.52 4.63
C LEU A 186 8.90 7.82 3.93
N ALA A 187 10.08 8.34 4.24
CA ALA A 187 10.61 9.53 3.57
C ALA A 187 10.90 9.26 2.09
N PHE A 188 11.45 8.08 1.79
CA PHE A 188 11.69 7.61 0.42
C PHE A 188 10.37 7.45 -0.34
N SER A 189 9.40 6.71 0.21
CA SER A 189 8.10 6.44 -0.42
C SER A 189 7.29 7.70 -0.74
N LYS A 190 7.46 8.75 0.09
CA LYS A 190 6.82 10.05 -0.10
C LYS A 190 7.51 10.93 -1.14
N LYS A 191 8.85 10.90 -1.22
CA LYS A 191 9.64 11.79 -2.10
C LYS A 191 9.86 11.20 -3.49
N CYS A 192 9.98 9.88 -3.58
CA CYS A 192 10.29 9.19 -4.81
C CYS A 192 9.00 8.58 -5.37
N GLN A 193 8.34 9.34 -6.26
CA GLN A 193 7.23 8.80 -7.05
C GLN A 193 7.78 7.68 -7.94
N ASP A 194 7.04 6.57 -8.02
CA ASP A 194 7.29 5.42 -8.90
C ASP A 194 8.52 4.53 -8.59
N SER A 195 9.28 4.78 -7.50
CA SER A 195 10.46 3.97 -7.13
C SER A 195 10.16 2.81 -6.18
N LEU A 196 8.99 2.79 -5.53
CA LEU A 196 8.48 1.60 -4.84
C LEU A 196 7.50 0.92 -5.78
N ALA A 197 8.00 0.00 -6.59
CA ALA A 197 7.19 -0.79 -7.50
C ALA A 197 6.26 -1.78 -6.75
N THR A 198 6.45 -1.95 -5.44
CA THR A 198 6.05 -3.15 -4.68
C THR A 198 5.21 -2.87 -3.42
N LEU A 199 4.56 -1.71 -3.31
CA LEU A 199 3.51 -1.47 -2.29
C LEU A 199 2.14 -1.95 -2.78
#